data_AF-R9K9L6-F1
#
_entry.id   AF-R9K9L6-F1
#
_cell.length_a   1.000
_cell.length_b   1.000
_cell.length_c   1.000
_cell.angle_alpha   90.00
_cell.angle_beta   90.00
_cell.angle_gamma   90.00
#
_symmetry.space_group_name_H-M   'P 1'
#
loop_
_entity.id
_entity.type
_entity.pdbx_description
1 polymer ?
#
loop_
_entity_poly.entity_id
_entity_poly.type
_entity_poly.pdbx_seq_one_letter_code
_entity_poly.pdbx_strand_id
1 'polypeptide(L)'
;MTNEWDGLTHDYTRKRGIVHSEIILPSHVPPEFQDRNTLWNSVEMVEKTRDAQLAREIEISLPVELNREEQLQLARSFIRDTFVAAGMCADFSIHDKKDGNPHFHVMLTIRPLKENGQWGAKCRKVYELDENGQRIPNGKGG
;
A
#
# COMPACT_ATOMS: atom_id res chain seq x y z
N MET A 1 3.29 16.44 -3.85
CA MET A 1 4.26 15.33 -3.89
C MET A 1 4.91 15.37 -5.26
N THR A 2 6.23 15.35 -5.34
CA THR A 2 6.94 15.32 -6.62
C THR A 2 7.36 13.89 -6.87
N ASN A 3 6.94 13.34 -8.01
CA ASN A 3 7.41 12.05 -8.48
C ASN A 3 8.80 12.25 -9.08
N GLU A 4 9.82 11.64 -8.48
CA GLU A 4 11.21 11.76 -8.89
C GLU A 4 11.51 10.98 -10.18
N TRP A 5 10.66 10.01 -10.53
CA TRP A 5 10.82 9.21 -11.74
C TRP A 5 10.57 10.02 -13.03
N ASP A 6 9.50 10.82 -13.05
CA ASP A 6 9.09 11.62 -14.21
C ASP A 6 9.24 13.15 -14.00
N GLY A 7 9.55 13.57 -12.78
CA GLY A 7 9.68 14.99 -12.38
C GLY A 7 8.35 15.71 -12.19
N LEU A 8 7.20 15.03 -12.27
CA LEU A 8 5.88 15.64 -12.17
C LEU A 8 5.49 15.88 -10.71
N THR A 9 4.98 17.08 -10.42
CA THR A 9 4.45 17.41 -9.10
C THR A 9 2.94 17.23 -9.07
N HIS A 10 2.50 16.27 -8.28
CA HIS A 10 1.11 16.03 -7.95
C HIS A 10 0.70 16.86 -6.72
N ASP A 11 0.00 17.96 -6.96
CA ASP A 11 -0.57 18.81 -5.91
C ASP A 11 -2.06 18.52 -5.72
N TYR A 12 -2.39 17.88 -4.60
CA TYR A 12 -3.76 17.56 -4.20
C TYR A 12 -4.28 18.45 -3.07
N THR A 13 -3.58 19.52 -2.70
CA THR A 13 -3.99 20.44 -1.61
C THR A 13 -5.35 21.07 -1.84
N ARG A 14 -5.81 21.12 -3.10
CA ARG A 14 -7.13 21.65 -3.48
C ARG A 14 -8.27 20.64 -3.40
N LYS A 15 -7.99 19.35 -3.18
CA LYS A 15 -9.04 18.32 -3.03
C LYS A 15 -9.81 18.57 -1.74
N ARG A 16 -11.11 18.86 -1.88
CA ARG A 16 -12.02 19.09 -0.76
C ARG A 16 -12.61 17.76 -0.28
N GLY A 17 -12.96 17.70 1.01
CA GLY A 17 -13.61 16.52 1.61
C GLY A 17 -12.65 15.49 2.17
N ILE A 18 -11.33 15.67 2.07
CA ILE A 18 -10.38 14.89 2.85
C ILE A 18 -10.39 15.43 4.28
N VAL A 19 -10.71 14.57 5.24
CA VAL A 19 -10.84 14.94 6.66
C VAL A 19 -9.75 14.34 7.54
N HIS A 20 -9.05 13.32 7.03
CA HIS A 20 -7.88 12.71 7.68
C HIS A 20 -6.97 12.07 6.63
N SER A 21 -5.67 12.07 6.87
CA SER A 21 -4.69 11.33 6.07
C SER A 21 -3.53 10.86 6.96
N GLU A 22 -3.11 9.62 6.81
CA GLU A 22 -2.09 9.00 7.65
C GLU A 22 -1.44 7.81 6.95
N ILE A 23 -0.18 7.53 7.29
CA ILE A 23 0.52 6.30 6.88
C ILE A 23 0.73 5.44 8.11
N ILE A 24 0.32 4.18 8.04
CA ILE A 24 0.59 3.17 9.07
C ILE A 24 1.61 2.19 8.53
N LEU A 25 2.70 2.00 9.28
CA LEU A 25 3.81 1.15 8.92
C LEU A 25 3.84 -0.12 9.76
N PRO A 26 4.30 -1.25 9.21
CA PRO A 26 4.74 -2.39 10.01
C PRO A 26 5.86 -1.96 10.96
N SER A 27 5.96 -2.60 12.12
CA SER A 27 6.91 -2.21 13.19
C SER A 27 8.39 -2.26 12.78
N HIS A 28 8.73 -3.11 11.81
CA HIS A 28 10.09 -3.31 11.31
C HIS A 28 10.44 -2.36 10.16
N VAL A 29 9.48 -1.59 9.66
CA VAL A 29 9.71 -0.65 8.56
C VAL A 29 10.32 0.64 9.12
N PRO A 30 11.38 1.16 8.48
CA PRO A 30 12.00 2.41 8.92
C PRO A 30 11.02 3.59 8.98
N PRO A 31 11.08 4.44 10.03
CA PRO A 31 10.08 5.48 10.28
C PRO A 31 10.07 6.60 9.23
N GLU A 32 11.14 6.78 8.44
CA GLU A 32 11.17 7.73 7.32
C GLU A 32 10.08 7.44 6.27
N PHE A 33 9.60 6.19 6.19
CA PHE A 33 8.49 5.80 5.32
C PHE A 33 7.13 6.33 5.78
N GLN A 34 7.04 7.01 6.94
CA GLN A 34 5.85 7.78 7.30
C GLN A 34 5.71 9.05 6.47
N ASP A 35 6.79 9.50 5.82
CA ASP A 35 6.70 10.53 4.79
C ASP A 35 6.20 9.92 3.48
N ARG A 36 5.09 10.48 2.98
CA ARG A 36 4.42 10.01 1.77
C ARG A 36 5.29 10.14 0.52
N ASN A 37 6.10 11.19 0.44
CA ASN A 37 7.00 11.41 -0.68
C ASN A 37 8.13 10.36 -0.67
N THR A 38 8.73 10.10 0.49
CA THR A 38 9.76 9.07 0.67
C THR A 38 9.22 7.68 0.33
N LEU A 39 8.03 7.31 0.83
CA LEU A 39 7.43 6.01 0.55
C LEU A 39 7.18 5.78 -0.93
N TRP A 40 6.39 6.65 -1.57
CA TRP A 40 5.95 6.38 -2.93
C TRP A 40 7.05 6.57 -3.98
N ASN A 41 8.01 7.48 -3.78
CA ASN A 41 9.18 7.54 -4.66
C ASN A 41 10.05 6.28 -4.55
N SER A 42 10.20 5.70 -3.35
CA SER A 42 10.94 4.44 -3.22
C SER A 42 10.25 3.26 -3.95
N VAL A 43 8.91 3.27 -4.02
CA VAL A 43 8.12 2.28 -4.76
C VAL A 43 8.32 2.46 -6.26
N GLU A 44 8.17 3.69 -6.78
CA GLU A 44 8.44 4.02 -8.18
C GLU A 44 9.85 3.56 -8.61
N MET A 45 10.86 3.84 -7.78
CA MET A 45 12.25 3.49 -8.07
C MET A 45 12.53 1.98 -8.15
N VAL A 46 11.78 1.15 -7.40
CA VAL A 46 11.98 -0.31 -7.45
C VAL A 46 11.17 -0.99 -8.54
N GLU A 47 10.13 -0.34 -9.06
CA GLU A 47 9.26 -0.85 -10.10
C GLU A 47 9.75 -0.44 -11.50
N LYS A 48 10.60 -1.28 -12.09
CA LYS A 48 11.38 -0.92 -13.29
C LYS A 48 10.68 -1.14 -14.63
N THR A 49 9.51 -1.77 -14.67
CA THR A 49 8.81 -2.09 -15.92
C THR A 49 7.64 -1.16 -16.15
N ARG A 50 7.37 -0.82 -17.42
CA ARG A 50 6.29 0.12 -17.79
C ARG A 50 4.89 -0.33 -17.34
N ASP A 51 4.73 -1.63 -17.11
CA ASP A 51 3.50 -2.31 -16.73
C ASP A 51 3.52 -2.78 -15.27
N ALA A 52 4.48 -2.29 -14.49
CA ALA A 52 4.58 -2.63 -13.08
C ALA A 52 3.40 -2.08 -12.29
N GLN A 53 2.84 -2.92 -11.42
CA GLN A 53 1.87 -2.49 -10.42
C GLN A 53 2.60 -1.83 -9.25
N LEU A 54 2.31 -0.56 -8.98
CA LEU A 54 2.96 0.19 -7.90
C LEU A 54 2.29 -0.07 -6.54
N ALA A 55 0.96 -0.03 -6.52
CA ALA A 55 0.16 -0.11 -5.31
C ALA A 55 -1.11 -0.92 -5.56
N ARG A 56 -1.75 -1.34 -4.48
CA ARG A 56 -3.15 -1.77 -4.46
C ARG A 56 -3.96 -0.71 -3.73
N GLU A 57 -5.02 -0.23 -4.36
CA GLU A 57 -5.99 0.67 -3.70
C GLU A 57 -7.25 -0.11 -3.29
N ILE A 58 -7.76 0.19 -2.11
CA ILE A 58 -9.04 -0.30 -1.62
C ILE A 58 -9.83 0.89 -1.09
N GLU A 59 -11.11 1.00 -1.46
CA GLU A 59 -12.06 1.98 -0.94
C GLU A 59 -13.08 1.29 -0.04
N ILE A 60 -13.34 1.84 1.14
CA ILE A 60 -14.18 1.22 2.16
C ILE A 60 -15.10 2.27 2.79
N SER A 61 -16.41 2.05 2.71
CA SER A 61 -17.41 2.88 3.38
C SER A 61 -17.35 2.72 4.90
N LEU A 62 -17.56 3.83 5.60
CA LEU A 62 -17.61 3.91 7.05
C LEU A 62 -19.08 4.05 7.52
N PRO A 63 -19.46 3.46 8.66
CA PRO A 63 -20.79 3.67 9.22
C PRO A 63 -21.05 5.15 9.54
N VAL A 64 -22.22 5.66 9.16
CA VAL A 64 -22.61 7.07 9.36
C VAL A 64 -23.04 7.37 10.80
N GLU A 65 -23.37 6.32 11.56
CA GLU A 65 -23.78 6.39 12.96
C GLU A 65 -22.58 6.68 13.88
N LEU A 66 -21.37 6.36 13.44
CA LEU A 66 -20.14 6.64 14.16
C LEU A 66 -19.73 8.10 13.98
N ASN A 67 -19.27 8.71 15.06
CA ASN A 67 -18.66 10.03 14.98
C ASN A 67 -17.27 9.95 14.31
N ARG A 68 -16.68 11.11 13.98
CA ARG A 68 -15.42 11.17 13.22
C ARG A 68 -14.26 10.43 13.90
N GLU A 69 -14.16 10.54 15.22
CA GLU A 69 -13.08 9.92 15.98
C GLU A 69 -13.25 8.40 15.99
N GLU A 70 -14.48 7.90 16.18
CA GLU A 70 -14.80 6.48 16.09
C GLU A 70 -14.54 5.91 14.70
N GLN A 71 -14.92 6.64 13.64
CA GLN A 71 -14.63 6.27 12.26
C GLN A 71 -13.13 6.16 12.00
N LEU A 72 -12.34 7.11 12.50
CA LEU A 72 -10.88 7.09 12.38
C LEU A 72 -10.26 5.92 13.14
N GLN A 73 -10.72 5.66 14.37
CA GLN A 73 -10.27 4.52 15.15
C GLN A 73 -10.62 3.19 14.47
N LEU A 74 -11.83 3.06 13.92
CA LEU A 74 -12.24 1.89 13.15
C LEU A 74 -11.34 1.67 11.93
N ALA A 75 -11.10 2.72 11.14
CA ALA A 75 -10.20 2.64 9.98
C ALA A 75 -8.78 2.22 10.38
N ARG A 76 -8.21 2.84 11.43
CA ARG A 76 -6.87 2.50 11.94
C ARG A 76 -6.77 1.05 12.38
N SER A 77 -7.73 0.57 13.18
CA SER A 77 -7.73 -0.80 13.68
C SER A 77 -7.87 -1.79 12.52
N PHE A 78 -8.82 -1.57 11.61
CA PHE A 78 -8.99 -2.41 10.43
C PHE A 78 -7.72 -2.48 9.56
N ILE A 79 -7.10 -1.33 9.28
CA ILE A 79 -5.87 -1.26 8.48
C ILE A 79 -4.71 -1.98 9.19
N ARG A 80 -4.56 -1.79 10.51
CA ARG A 80 -3.53 -2.46 11.31
C ARG A 80 -3.68 -3.97 11.27
N ASP A 81 -4.87 -4.46 11.59
CA ASP A 81 -5.14 -5.88 11.78
C ASP A 81 -5.17 -6.64 10.44
N THR A 82 -5.58 -5.98 9.36
CA THR A 82 -5.76 -6.63 8.05
C THR A 82 -4.53 -6.49 7.17
N PHE A 83 -3.97 -5.28 7.07
CA PHE A 83 -2.95 -4.99 6.05
C PHE A 83 -1.55 -4.87 6.62
N VAL A 84 -1.38 -4.11 7.70
CA VAL A 84 -0.07 -3.88 8.31
C VAL A 84 0.44 -5.14 9.00
N ALA A 85 -0.45 -5.91 9.65
CA ALA A 85 -0.13 -7.23 10.19
C ALA A 85 0.34 -8.22 9.11
N ALA A 86 -0.12 -8.05 7.87
CA ALA A 86 0.35 -8.80 6.71
C ALA A 86 1.64 -8.24 6.09
N GLY A 87 2.25 -7.21 6.69
CA GLY A 87 3.53 -6.63 6.29
C GLY A 87 3.45 -5.53 5.23
N MET A 88 2.25 -5.01 4.92
CA MET A 88 2.09 -3.92 3.96
C MET A 88 2.19 -2.56 4.66
N CYS A 89 2.87 -1.58 4.05
CA CYS A 89 2.70 -0.18 4.42
C CYS A 89 1.35 0.30 3.86
N ALA A 90 0.60 1.03 4.68
CA ALA A 90 -0.75 1.48 4.34
C ALA A 90 -0.85 3.00 4.43
N ASP A 91 -1.04 3.65 3.30
CA ASP A 91 -1.30 5.08 3.19
C ASP A 91 -2.79 5.29 2.96
N PHE A 92 -3.48 5.91 3.91
CA PHE A 92 -4.93 6.07 3.83
C PHE A 92 -5.39 7.50 4.03
N SER A 93 -6.54 7.80 3.44
CA SER A 93 -7.24 9.07 3.57
C SER A 93 -8.72 8.82 3.80
N ILE A 94 -9.29 9.49 4.79
CA ILE A 94 -10.74 9.49 5.02
C ILE A 94 -11.35 10.64 4.24
N HIS A 95 -12.39 10.32 3.47
CA HIS A 95 -13.21 11.26 2.75
C HIS A 95 -14.58 11.40 3.43
N ASP A 96 -15.02 12.65 3.60
CA ASP A 96 -16.40 12.99 3.92
C ASP A 96 -16.78 14.32 3.28
N LYS A 97 -17.69 14.25 2.31
CA LYS A 97 -18.24 15.41 1.59
C LYS A 97 -19.56 15.90 2.21
N LYS A 98 -19.98 15.32 3.33
CA LYS A 98 -21.28 15.52 3.98
C LYS A 98 -22.46 15.14 3.09
N ASP A 99 -22.27 14.14 2.24
CA ASP A 99 -23.26 13.56 1.33
C ASP A 99 -23.87 12.25 1.85
N GLY A 100 -23.50 11.84 3.07
CA GLY A 100 -23.99 10.61 3.71
C GLY A 100 -23.19 9.36 3.36
N ASN A 101 -22.05 9.47 2.67
CA ASN A 101 -21.17 8.34 2.39
C ASN A 101 -19.72 8.63 2.82
N PRO A 102 -19.42 8.68 4.13
CA PRO A 102 -18.04 8.71 4.59
C PRO A 102 -17.37 7.40 4.18
N HIS A 103 -16.17 7.49 3.62
CA HIS A 103 -15.38 6.34 3.18
C HIS A 103 -13.89 6.65 3.38
N PHE A 104 -13.05 5.62 3.34
CA PHE A 104 -11.62 5.83 3.24
C PHE A 104 -11.03 5.08 2.06
N HIS A 105 -10.05 5.71 1.44
CA HIS A 105 -9.16 5.07 0.47
C HIS A 105 -7.91 4.62 1.23
N VAL A 106 -7.41 3.43 0.94
CA VAL A 106 -6.12 2.95 1.41
C VAL A 106 -5.31 2.42 0.24
N MET A 107 -4.13 3.00 0.03
CA MET A 107 -3.11 2.53 -0.88
C MET A 107 -2.11 1.66 -0.12
N LEU A 108 -1.88 0.45 -0.63
CA LEU A 108 -1.05 -0.57 -0.02
C LEU A 108 0.16 -0.88 -0.89
N THR A 109 1.33 -1.01 -0.26
CA THR A 109 2.55 -1.47 -0.94
C THR A 109 2.44 -2.93 -1.33
N ILE A 110 2.86 -3.29 -2.55
CA ILE A 110 2.76 -4.67 -3.05
C ILE A 110 3.97 -5.52 -2.64
N ARG A 111 5.17 -4.92 -2.60
CA ARG A 111 6.38 -5.62 -2.15
C ARG A 111 6.46 -5.60 -0.63
N PRO A 112 6.92 -6.68 0.01
CA PRO A 112 7.29 -6.61 1.42
C PRO A 112 8.54 -5.75 1.56
N LEU A 113 8.58 -4.90 2.58
CA LEU A 113 9.77 -4.13 2.94
C LEU A 113 10.52 -4.87 4.04
N LYS A 114 11.83 -5.03 3.90
CA LYS A 114 12.66 -5.74 4.89
C LYS A 114 13.15 -4.78 5.98
N GLU A 115 13.59 -5.32 7.11
CA GLU A 115 14.21 -4.59 8.22
C GLU A 115 15.38 -3.68 7.78
N ASN A 116 16.11 -4.06 6.73
CA ASN A 116 17.22 -3.28 6.19
C ASN A 116 16.77 -2.17 5.21
N GLY A 117 15.47 -1.87 5.12
CA GLY A 117 14.91 -0.83 4.24
C GLY A 117 14.84 -1.21 2.76
N GLN A 118 15.14 -2.46 2.39
CA GLN A 118 15.10 -2.90 1.00
C GLN A 118 13.79 -3.61 0.63
N TRP A 119 13.25 -3.28 -0.53
CA TRP A 119 12.08 -3.95 -1.10
C TRP A 119 12.38 -5.41 -1.50
N GLY A 120 11.50 -6.32 -1.10
CA GLY A 120 11.55 -7.73 -1.46
C GLY A 120 10.96 -8.06 -2.84
N ALA A 121 10.94 -9.35 -3.16
CA ALA A 121 10.26 -9.84 -4.36
C ALA A 121 8.73 -9.85 -4.14
N LYS A 122 7.97 -9.41 -5.14
CA LYS A 122 6.49 -9.44 -5.11
C LYS A 122 5.92 -10.84 -4.98
N CYS A 123 6.60 -11.82 -5.56
CA CYS A 123 6.14 -13.21 -5.61
C CYS A 123 7.29 -14.15 -5.30
N ARG A 124 6.98 -15.21 -4.55
CA ARG A 124 7.85 -16.37 -4.42
C ARG A 124 7.54 -17.34 -5.55
N LYS A 125 8.54 -17.69 -6.35
CA LYS A 125 8.42 -18.78 -7.33
C LYS A 125 8.73 -20.09 -6.61
N VAL A 126 7.80 -21.04 -6.67
CA VAL A 126 8.00 -22.42 -6.21
C VAL A 126 7.86 -23.31 -7.43
N TYR A 127 8.82 -24.20 -7.62
CA TYR A 127 8.79 -25.17 -8.71
C TYR A 127 8.11 -26.44 -8.21
N GLU A 128 7.26 -27.03 -9.04
CA GLU A 128 6.83 -28.41 -8.83
C GLU A 128 8.03 -29.31 -9.07
N LEU A 129 8.28 -30.22 -8.14
CA LEU A 129 9.40 -31.16 -8.17
C LEU A 129 8.86 -32.58 -8.36
N ASP A 130 9.58 -33.40 -9.10
CA ASP A 130 9.31 -34.82 -9.23
C ASP A 130 9.76 -35.61 -7.98
N GLU A 131 9.56 -36.92 -7.99
CA GLU A 131 9.96 -37.83 -6.91
C GLU A 131 11.47 -37.84 -6.63
N ASN A 132 12.30 -37.35 -7.56
CA ASN A 132 13.74 -37.20 -7.42
C ASN A 132 14.17 -35.78 -7.01
N GLY A 133 13.21 -34.89 -6.73
CA GLY A 133 13.46 -33.50 -6.38
C GLY A 133 13.86 -32.62 -7.57
N GLN A 134 13.70 -33.08 -8.81
CA GLN A 134 14.01 -32.31 -10.01
C GLN A 134 12.78 -31.51 -10.46
N ARG A 135 13.00 -30.31 -11.00
CA ARG A 135 11.91 -29.47 -11.50
C ARG A 135 11.15 -30.19 -12.63
N ILE A 136 9.83 -30.31 -12.48
CA ILE A 136 8.94 -30.82 -13.52
C ILE A 136 8.90 -29.79 -14.67
N PRO A 137 9.31 -30.15 -15.90
CA PRO A 137 9.27 -29.23 -17.03
C PRO A 137 7.83 -28.89 -17.42
N ASN A 138 7.52 -27.60 -17.54
CA ASN A 138 6.18 -27.10 -17.81
C ASN A 138 5.71 -27.32 -19.28
N GLY A 139 6.36 -28.19 -20.05
CA GLY A 139 6.11 -28.43 -21.50
C GLY A 139 6.42 -27.24 -22.43
N LYS A 140 6.57 -26.04 -21.90
CA LYS A 140 7.08 -24.85 -22.58
C LYS A 140 8.53 -24.67 -22.15
N GLY A 141 9.45 -25.20 -22.94
CA GLY A 141 10.89 -25.10 -22.70
C GLY A 141 11.31 -23.65 -22.47
N GLY A 142 12.22 -23.47 -21.53
CA GLY A 142 12.96 -22.24 -21.26
C GLY A 142 14.32 -22.62 -20.71
#